data_AF-A0A800FHF1-F1
#
_entry.id   AF-A0A800FHF1-F1
#
_cell.length_a   1.000
_cell.length_b   1.000
_cell.length_c   1.000
_cell.angle_alpha   90.00
_cell.angle_beta   90.00
_cell.angle_gamma   90.00
#
_symmetry.space_group_name_H-M   'P 1'
#
loop_
_entity.id
_entity.type
_entity.pdbx_description
1 polymer ?
#
loop_
_entity_poly.entity_id
_entity_poly.type
_entity_poly.pdbx_seq_one_letter_code
_entity_poly.pdbx_strand_id
1 'polypeptide(L)'
;MNTTAFKNQSSIKALADSSTYTFINILRGETSFGTIMDSLGYACVPSVNDLGPAGSRYFSGGYITARYGSSDGGIISAIQVELPQPGIRDLEENWSSYASAFATAVGAYYGHHLGRNMQP
;
A
#
# COMPACT_ATOMS: atom_id res chain seq x y z
N MET A 1 9.42 -15.34 -1.01
CA MET A 1 8.50 -14.18 -0.82
C MET A 1 7.13 -14.38 -1.49
N ASN A 2 7.01 -15.14 -2.59
CA ASN A 2 5.70 -15.43 -3.22
C ASN A 2 5.11 -16.78 -2.74
N THR A 3 4.80 -16.92 -1.46
CA THR A 3 4.18 -18.14 -0.93
C THR A 3 2.85 -17.83 -0.27
N THR A 4 1.89 -18.75 -0.38
CA THR A 4 0.62 -18.70 0.35
C THR A 4 0.84 -18.47 1.85
N ALA A 5 1.95 -18.95 2.40
CA ALA A 5 2.34 -18.73 3.79
C ALA A 5 2.50 -17.23 4.14
N PHE A 6 3.14 -16.43 3.28
CA PHE A 6 3.29 -14.99 3.53
C PHE A 6 1.99 -14.22 3.29
N LYS A 7 1.19 -14.61 2.28
CA LYS A 7 -0.15 -14.05 2.08
C LYS A 7 -1.00 -14.22 3.35
N ASN A 8 -0.99 -15.41 3.93
CA ASN A 8 -1.81 -15.73 5.10
C ASN A 8 -1.39 -14.99 6.39
N GLN A 9 -0.19 -14.42 6.44
CA GLN A 9 0.29 -13.59 7.56
C GLN A 9 0.08 -12.10 7.30
N SER A 10 -0.38 -11.72 6.11
CA SER A 10 -0.46 -10.33 5.68
C SER A 10 -1.72 -9.65 6.19
N SER A 11 -1.61 -8.37 6.58
CA SER A 11 -2.76 -7.52 6.92
C SER A 11 -3.69 -7.24 5.74
N ILE A 12 -3.26 -7.54 4.51
CA ILE A 12 -4.05 -7.44 3.27
C ILE A 12 -4.49 -8.80 2.73
N LYS A 13 -4.47 -9.86 3.56
CA LYS A 13 -4.90 -11.21 3.19
C LYS A 13 -6.28 -11.22 2.54
N ALA A 14 -7.28 -10.55 3.14
CA ALA A 14 -8.64 -10.53 2.62
C ALA A 14 -8.72 -9.93 1.20
N LEU A 15 -7.98 -8.84 0.94
CA LEU A 15 -7.86 -8.25 -0.39
C LEU A 15 -7.20 -9.23 -1.38
N ALA A 16 -6.14 -9.91 -0.96
CA ALA A 16 -5.44 -10.90 -1.77
C ALA A 16 -6.26 -12.16 -2.05
N ASP A 17 -7.23 -12.49 -1.18
CA ASP A 17 -8.16 -13.60 -1.38
C ASP A 17 -9.30 -13.22 -2.35
N SER A 18 -9.68 -11.94 -2.43
CA SER A 18 -10.76 -11.47 -3.30
C SER A 18 -10.32 -10.93 -4.66
N SER A 19 -9.08 -10.46 -4.77
CA SER A 19 -8.55 -9.85 -6.00
C SER A 19 -8.19 -10.91 -7.04
N THR A 20 -8.35 -10.58 -8.32
CA THR A 20 -7.88 -11.41 -9.44
C THR A 20 -6.36 -11.36 -9.63
N TYR A 21 -5.69 -10.40 -8.98
CA TYR A 21 -4.25 -10.23 -9.02
C TYR A 21 -3.54 -11.12 -7.99
N THR A 22 -2.31 -11.54 -8.30
CA THR A 22 -1.50 -12.31 -7.34
C THR A 22 -1.13 -11.45 -6.12
N PHE A 23 -0.94 -12.08 -4.95
CA PHE A 23 -0.51 -11.39 -3.73
C PHE A 23 0.73 -10.50 -3.95
N ILE A 24 1.71 -10.98 -4.72
CA ILE A 24 2.91 -10.19 -5.02
C ILE A 24 2.60 -8.98 -5.89
N ASN A 25 1.69 -9.12 -6.85
CA ASN A 25 1.30 -7.99 -7.67
C ASN A 25 0.57 -6.92 -6.85
N ILE A 26 -0.31 -7.33 -5.94
CA ILE A 26 -1.00 -6.43 -5.01
C ILE A 26 0.02 -5.70 -4.11
N LEU A 27 1.00 -6.44 -3.57
CA LEU A 27 1.98 -5.90 -2.62
C LEU A 27 3.00 -4.98 -3.28
N ARG A 28 3.54 -5.34 -4.45
CA ARG A 28 4.67 -4.63 -5.08
C ARG A 28 4.80 -4.77 -6.60
N GLY A 29 3.76 -5.25 -7.28
CA GLY A 29 3.75 -5.34 -8.75
C GLY A 29 3.24 -4.07 -9.41
N GLU A 30 2.89 -4.18 -10.69
CA GLU A 30 2.54 -3.04 -11.56
C GLU A 30 1.33 -2.26 -11.04
N THR A 31 0.38 -2.93 -10.40
CA THR A 31 -0.83 -2.29 -9.84
C THR A 31 -0.77 -2.16 -8.31
N SER A 32 0.41 -2.31 -7.70
CA SER A 32 0.56 -2.12 -6.25
C SER A 32 0.45 -0.65 -5.85
N PHE A 33 0.07 -0.41 -4.61
CA PHE A 33 -0.10 0.96 -4.10
C PHE A 33 1.18 1.80 -4.24
N GLY A 34 2.34 1.22 -3.89
CA GLY A 34 3.63 1.90 -4.00
C GLY A 34 4.02 2.19 -5.46
N THR A 35 3.75 1.28 -6.41
CA THR A 35 4.00 1.56 -7.84
C THR A 35 3.13 2.70 -8.36
N ILE A 36 1.86 2.76 -7.94
CA ILE A 36 0.96 3.85 -8.34
C ILE A 36 1.48 5.18 -7.79
N MET A 37 1.83 5.25 -6.50
CA MET A 37 2.43 6.46 -5.90
C MET A 37 3.74 6.88 -6.57
N ASP A 38 4.60 5.92 -6.91
CA ASP A 38 5.86 6.18 -7.59
C ASP A 38 5.64 6.79 -8.97
N SER A 39 4.64 6.29 -9.73
CA SER A 39 4.22 6.89 -11.01
C SER A 39 3.64 8.30 -10.88
N LEU A 40 3.17 8.68 -9.69
CA LEU A 40 2.69 10.03 -9.37
C LEU A 40 3.82 10.95 -8.86
N GLY A 41 5.07 10.48 -8.89
CA GLY A 41 6.25 11.25 -8.51
C GLY A 41 6.72 11.06 -7.07
N TYR A 42 6.15 10.10 -6.33
CA TYR A 42 6.51 9.81 -4.93
C TYR A 42 7.15 8.43 -4.80
N ALA A 43 8.47 8.39 -4.76
CA ALA A 43 9.23 7.16 -4.56
C ALA A 43 8.72 6.40 -3.33
N CYS A 44 8.33 5.14 -3.53
CA CYS A 44 7.69 4.32 -2.51
C CYS A 44 8.33 2.94 -2.42
N VAL A 45 8.37 2.42 -1.20
CA VAL A 45 8.83 1.07 -0.90
C VAL A 45 7.70 0.32 -0.16
N PRO A 46 7.20 -0.82 -0.65
CA PRO A 46 7.61 -1.49 -1.89
C PRO A 46 6.87 -0.99 -3.15
N SER A 47 7.54 -1.07 -4.31
CA SER A 47 7.02 -0.82 -5.67
C SER A 47 7.74 -1.74 -6.69
N VAL A 48 7.42 -1.62 -7.97
CA VAL A 48 8.19 -2.28 -9.05
C VAL A 48 9.62 -1.78 -9.17
N ASN A 49 9.87 -0.52 -8.80
CA ASN A 49 11.19 0.11 -8.87
C ASN A 49 11.99 -0.11 -7.58
N ASP A 50 11.33 -0.36 -6.45
CA ASP A 50 11.96 -0.69 -5.18
C ASP A 50 11.20 -1.82 -4.45
N LEU A 51 11.68 -3.05 -4.57
CA LEU A 51 10.95 -4.26 -4.16
C LEU A 51 10.83 -4.44 -2.63
N GLY A 52 11.51 -3.64 -1.82
CA GLY A 52 11.51 -3.75 -0.37
C GLY A 52 12.71 -3.08 0.30
N PRO A 53 12.71 -2.93 1.63
CA PRO A 53 13.57 -1.97 2.34
C PRO A 53 15.08 -2.25 2.31
N ALA A 54 15.56 -3.29 1.64
CA ALA A 54 16.97 -3.67 1.56
C ALA A 54 17.70 -3.73 2.93
N GLY A 55 16.98 -4.10 4.00
CA GLY A 55 17.50 -4.13 5.37
C GLY A 55 17.42 -2.81 6.13
N SER A 56 16.92 -1.75 5.51
CA SER A 56 16.61 -0.47 6.16
C SER A 56 15.56 -0.67 7.25
N ARG A 57 15.72 0.10 8.33
CA ARG A 57 14.76 0.11 9.44
C ARG A 57 13.49 0.83 8.96
N TYR A 58 12.36 0.15 9.07
CA TYR A 58 11.03 0.75 9.02
C TYR A 58 10.47 0.82 10.44
N PHE A 59 9.50 1.70 10.71
CA PHE A 59 8.88 1.68 12.02
C PHE A 59 8.04 0.41 12.15
N SER A 60 8.39 -0.45 13.11
CA SER A 60 7.60 -1.63 13.45
C SER A 60 6.28 -1.28 14.17
N GLY A 61 5.91 0.00 14.22
CA GLY A 61 4.69 0.52 14.81
C GLY A 61 3.50 0.20 13.91
N GLY A 62 3.12 -1.07 13.84
CA GLY A 62 2.04 -1.58 13.00
C GLY A 62 0.88 -2.17 13.80
N TYR A 63 0.72 -1.81 15.09
CA TYR A 63 -0.31 -2.43 15.95
C TYR A 63 -1.70 -2.33 15.33
N ILE A 64 -2.10 -1.18 14.78
CA ILE A 64 -3.41 -1.02 14.15
C ILE A 64 -3.55 -1.97 12.96
N THR A 65 -2.54 -1.99 12.09
CA THR A 65 -2.50 -2.86 10.89
C THR A 65 -2.50 -4.34 11.25
N ALA A 66 -1.77 -4.74 12.29
CA ALA A 66 -1.68 -6.12 12.75
C ALA A 66 -2.95 -6.56 13.50
N ARG A 67 -3.53 -5.68 14.33
CA ARG A 67 -4.68 -5.99 15.19
C ARG A 67 -6.01 -5.98 14.45
N TYR A 68 -6.15 -5.08 13.48
CA TYR A 68 -7.41 -4.79 12.78
C TYR A 68 -7.35 -5.06 11.27
N GLY A 69 -6.18 -5.43 10.74
CA GLY A 69 -6.07 -6.01 9.41
C GLY A 69 -6.51 -7.48 9.37
N SER A 70 -6.39 -8.09 8.20
CA SER A 70 -6.95 -9.42 7.93
C SER A 70 -6.00 -10.59 8.19
N SER A 71 -4.85 -10.35 8.82
CA SER A 71 -3.85 -11.40 9.11
C SER A 71 -4.43 -12.53 9.95
N ASP A 72 -5.25 -12.20 10.96
CA ASP A 72 -5.92 -13.17 11.84
C ASP A 72 -7.37 -13.51 11.38
N GLY A 73 -7.74 -13.14 10.16
CA GLY A 73 -9.08 -13.31 9.60
C GLY A 73 -9.89 -12.01 9.51
N GLY A 74 -11.17 -12.11 9.14
CA GLY A 74 -12.04 -10.95 8.88
C GLY A 74 -11.91 -10.38 7.46
N ILE A 75 -12.67 -9.33 7.18
CA ILE A 75 -12.81 -8.75 5.83
C ILE A 75 -12.03 -7.45 5.62
N ILE A 76 -11.43 -6.90 6.68
CA ILE A 76 -10.75 -5.61 6.62
C ILE A 76 -9.29 -5.82 6.24
N SER A 77 -8.86 -5.21 5.14
CA SER A 77 -7.45 -5.13 4.77
C SER A 77 -6.86 -3.81 5.23
N ALA A 78 -5.66 -3.85 5.83
CA ALA A 78 -5.01 -2.67 6.40
C ALA A 78 -3.61 -2.47 5.81
N ILE A 79 -3.29 -1.22 5.48
CA ILE A 79 -1.98 -0.75 5.01
C ILE A 79 -1.56 0.40 5.91
N GLN A 80 -0.29 0.39 6.31
CA GLN A 80 0.37 1.52 6.95
C GLN A 80 1.25 2.24 5.94
N VAL A 81 1.25 3.57 6.01
CA VAL A 81 2.07 4.42 5.15
C VAL A 81 2.91 5.33 6.03
N GLU A 82 4.22 5.36 5.78
CA GLU A 82 5.18 6.20 6.50
C GLU A 82 5.65 7.33 5.59
N LEU A 83 5.54 8.57 6.05
CA LEU A 83 5.83 9.76 5.26
C LEU A 83 7.10 10.46 5.75
N PRO A 84 8.17 10.58 4.94
CA PRO A 84 9.32 11.40 5.28
C PRO A 84 8.92 12.86 5.51
N GLN A 85 9.74 13.59 6.28
CA GLN A 85 9.53 15.02 6.45
C GLN A 85 9.91 15.83 5.21
N PRO A 86 11.13 15.69 4.65
CA PRO A 86 11.52 16.43 3.46
C PRO A 86 10.66 16.04 2.26
N GLY A 87 10.19 17.04 1.51
CA GLY A 87 9.45 16.85 0.26
C GLY A 87 8.01 16.34 0.40
N ILE A 88 7.54 16.04 1.61
CA ILE A 88 6.14 15.62 1.86
C ILE A 88 5.52 16.38 3.01
N ARG A 89 6.17 16.43 4.19
CA ARG A 89 5.59 17.02 5.40
C ARG A 89 6.22 18.36 5.82
N ASP A 90 7.07 18.95 5.00
CA ASP A 90 7.84 20.17 5.29
C ASP A 90 7.11 21.47 4.93
N LEU A 91 6.28 21.48 3.88
CA LEU A 91 5.55 22.66 3.41
C LEU A 91 4.08 22.33 3.15
N GLU A 92 3.18 23.29 3.37
CA GLU A 92 1.75 23.14 3.13
C GLU A 92 1.44 22.77 1.66
N GLU A 93 2.19 23.34 0.71
CA GLU A 93 2.07 22.98 -0.71
C GLU A 93 2.40 21.49 -0.96
N ASN A 94 3.45 20.97 -0.30
CA ASN A 94 3.81 19.56 -0.40
C ASN A 94 2.75 18.66 0.24
N TRP A 95 2.09 19.12 1.31
CA TRP A 95 0.99 18.37 1.93
C TRP A 95 -0.18 18.25 0.97
N SER A 96 -0.56 19.36 0.32
CA SER A 96 -1.67 19.41 -0.64
C SER A 96 -1.39 18.55 -1.87
N SER A 97 -0.21 18.69 -2.47
CA SER A 97 0.24 17.90 -3.61
C SER A 97 0.31 16.41 -3.28
N TYR A 98 0.84 16.04 -2.11
CA TYR A 98 0.88 14.65 -1.67
C TYR A 98 -0.53 14.10 -1.42
N ALA A 99 -1.41 14.86 -0.75
CA ALA A 99 -2.78 14.43 -0.48
C ALA A 99 -3.58 14.18 -1.77
N SER A 100 -3.40 15.03 -2.79
CA SER A 100 -4.03 14.86 -4.10
C SER A 100 -3.54 13.58 -4.81
N ALA A 101 -2.22 13.35 -4.82
CA ALA A 101 -1.64 12.13 -5.38
C ALA A 101 -2.07 10.89 -4.60
N PHE A 102 -2.11 10.95 -3.28
CA PHE A 102 -2.54 9.86 -2.41
C PHE A 102 -4.00 9.48 -2.67
N ALA A 103 -4.90 10.46 -2.76
CA ALA A 103 -6.31 10.21 -3.10
C ALA A 103 -6.44 9.54 -4.47
N THR A 104 -5.68 10.01 -5.47
CA THR A 104 -5.62 9.40 -6.80
C THR A 104 -5.15 7.95 -6.73
N ALA A 105 -4.09 7.67 -5.95
CA ALA A 105 -3.56 6.33 -5.79
C ALA A 105 -4.53 5.38 -5.08
N VAL A 106 -5.25 5.84 -4.04
CA VAL A 106 -6.29 5.04 -3.38
C VAL A 106 -7.40 4.70 -4.35
N GLY A 107 -7.86 5.66 -5.16
CA GLY A 107 -8.88 5.43 -6.19
C GLY A 107 -8.44 4.37 -7.21
N ALA A 108 -7.23 4.50 -7.75
CA ALA A 108 -6.68 3.53 -8.70
C ALA A 108 -6.50 2.14 -8.07
N TYR A 109 -5.97 2.07 -6.86
CA TYR A 109 -5.76 0.82 -6.13
C TYR A 109 -7.08 0.10 -5.83
N TYR A 110 -8.12 0.84 -5.46
CA TYR A 110 -9.48 0.30 -5.32
C TYR A 110 -10.07 -0.18 -6.65
N GLY A 111 -9.86 0.57 -7.73
CA GLY A 111 -10.28 0.17 -9.07
C GLY A 111 -9.66 -1.17 -9.47
N HIS A 112 -8.35 -1.32 -9.28
CA HIS A 112 -7.63 -2.56 -9.62
C HIS A 112 -8.04 -3.76 -8.75
N HIS A 113 -8.10 -3.59 -7.42
CA HIS A 113 -8.16 -4.76 -6.51
C HIS A 113 -9.51 -5.02 -5.86
N LEU A 114 -10.41 -4.02 -5.87
CA LEU A 114 -11.78 -4.17 -5.34
C LEU A 114 -12.84 -4.06 -6.44
N GLY A 115 -12.47 -3.67 -7.66
CA GLY A 115 -13.41 -3.41 -8.75
C GLY A 115 -14.39 -2.28 -8.41
N ARG A 116 -13.97 -1.31 -7.59
CA ARG A 116 -14.79 -0.20 -7.09
C ARG A 116 -14.12 1.13 -7.42
N ASN A 117 -14.92 2.08 -7.88
CA ASN A 117 -14.48 3.47 -8.01
C ASN A 117 -14.86 4.22 -6.74
N MET A 118 -13.92 5.01 -6.20
CA MET A 118 -14.26 5.98 -5.15
C MET A 118 -15.19 7.04 -5.76
N GLN A 119 -16.34 7.25 -5.13
CA GLN A 119 -17.22 8.36 -5.48
C GLN A 119 -16.66 9.64 -4.84
N PRO A 120 -16.77 10.81 -5.51
CA PRO A 120 -16.40 12.11 -4.94
C PRO A 120 -17.16 12.45 -3.66
#